data_AF-A0A968ZND3-F1
#
_entry.id   AF-A0A968ZND3-F1
#
_cell.length_a   1.000
_cell.length_b   1.000
_cell.length_c   1.000
_cell.angle_alpha   90.00
_cell.angle_beta   90.00
_cell.angle_gamma   90.00
#
_symmetry.space_group_name_H-M   'P 1'
#
loop_
_entity.id
_entity.type
_entity.pdbx_description
1 polymer ?
#
loop_
_entity_poly.entity_id
_entity_poly.type
_entity_poly.pdbx_seq_one_letter_code
_entity_poly.pdbx_strand_id
1 'polypeptide(L)'
;MSIVASVGLSIVLAASISRMITRPIRLATQFARKVTQETNFDLQAPVTNTGEINDLTRAFNHLIERVKDLFAENEARTQTLLETNEKLIATQQQMIVQEKLASLGSLTAGIAHEIKNPLNFVNNFAELSIELADELAEELAAHQADLAPEWVEEMTDILKTLQTNVSKIEHHGKRADKIVANMLMHSRGNTGDWTDVAINDLVAEAVNLAYHGMRTKQSDFNLQFDNDYDDSIGMIRGCPQDSIGSFSTLLAMPAMPSISAS
;
A
#
# COMPACT_ATOMS: atom_id res chain seq x y z
N MET A 1 -66.20 -75.30 3.68
CA MET A 1 -65.59 -74.87 2.40
C MET A 1 -65.48 -73.36 2.27
N SER A 2 -66.57 -72.60 2.44
CA SER A 2 -66.57 -71.13 2.18
C SER A 2 -65.68 -70.29 3.11
N ILE A 3 -65.56 -70.64 4.40
CA ILE A 3 -64.72 -69.91 5.37
C ILE A 3 -63.22 -70.11 5.09
N VAL A 4 -62.81 -71.33 4.74
CA VAL A 4 -61.41 -71.63 4.42
C VAL A 4 -60.98 -70.93 3.13
N ALA A 5 -61.88 -70.86 2.13
CA ALA A 5 -61.64 -70.14 0.90
C ALA A 5 -61.55 -68.61 1.10
N SER A 6 -62.41 -68.03 1.94
CA SER A 6 -62.38 -66.58 2.22
C SER A 6 -61.15 -66.16 3.03
N VAL A 7 -60.70 -66.99 3.99
CA VAL A 7 -59.46 -66.77 4.74
C VAL A 7 -58.24 -66.88 3.82
N GLY A 8 -58.20 -67.89 2.95
CA GLY A 8 -57.13 -68.02 1.95
C GLY A 8 -57.05 -66.82 1.01
N LEU A 9 -58.20 -66.36 0.51
CA LEU A 9 -58.28 -65.17 -0.36
C LEU A 9 -57.79 -63.90 0.35
N SER A 10 -58.14 -63.73 1.62
CA SER A 10 -57.71 -62.59 2.44
C SER A 10 -56.19 -62.57 2.64
N ILE A 11 -55.57 -63.72 2.89
CA ILE A 11 -54.11 -63.83 3.04
C ILE A 11 -53.40 -63.50 1.73
N VAL A 12 -53.92 -63.97 0.59
CA VAL A 12 -53.37 -63.66 -0.74
C VAL A 12 -53.50 -62.17 -1.05
N LEU A 13 -54.65 -61.56 -0.78
CA LEU A 13 -54.88 -60.12 -0.94
C LEU A 13 -53.94 -59.29 -0.05
N ALA A 14 -53.81 -59.65 1.23
CA ALA A 14 -52.90 -58.98 2.15
C ALA A 14 -51.43 -59.10 1.70
N ALA A 15 -51.02 -60.28 1.24
CA ALA A 15 -49.67 -60.49 0.70
C ALA A 15 -49.44 -59.70 -0.59
N SER A 16 -50.46 -59.58 -1.45
CA SER A 16 -50.42 -58.80 -2.68
C SER A 16 -50.28 -57.31 -2.39
N ILE A 17 -51.13 -56.75 -1.53
CA ILE A 17 -51.08 -55.33 -1.11
C ILE A 17 -49.74 -55.01 -0.42
N SER A 18 -49.27 -55.90 0.44
CA SER A 18 -47.99 -55.74 1.14
C SER A 18 -46.81 -55.66 0.16
N ARG A 19 -46.80 -56.52 -0.87
CA ARG A 19 -45.75 -56.53 -1.90
C ARG A 19 -45.87 -55.36 -2.88
N MET A 20 -47.08 -54.96 -3.23
CA MET A 20 -47.34 -53.96 -4.27
C MET A 20 -47.30 -52.51 -3.75
N ILE A 21 -47.69 -52.27 -2.49
CA ILE A 21 -47.87 -50.92 -1.94
C ILE A 21 -47.02 -50.72 -0.67
N THR A 22 -47.21 -51.56 0.36
CA THR A 22 -46.64 -51.30 1.69
C THR A 22 -45.11 -51.38 1.71
N ARG A 23 -44.51 -52.38 1.08
CA ARG A 23 -43.06 -52.58 1.08
C ARG A 23 -42.32 -51.47 0.32
N PRO A 24 -42.70 -51.09 -0.91
CA PRO A 24 -42.07 -49.95 -1.60
C PRO A 24 -42.14 -48.63 -0.83
N ILE A 25 -43.29 -48.29 -0.23
CA ILE A 25 -43.45 -47.05 0.55
C ILE A 25 -42.54 -47.05 1.79
N ARG A 26 -42.47 -48.17 2.50
CA ARG A 26 -41.59 -48.31 3.67
C ARG A 26 -40.11 -48.16 3.28
N LEU A 27 -39.71 -48.74 2.15
CA LEU A 27 -38.36 -48.60 1.62
C LEU A 27 -38.07 -47.15 1.23
N ALA A 28 -38.92 -46.49 0.46
CA ALA A 28 -38.76 -45.08 0.09
C ALA A 28 -38.64 -44.17 1.33
N THR A 29 -39.45 -44.42 2.36
CA THR A 29 -39.38 -43.68 3.65
C THR A 29 -38.05 -43.92 4.38
N GLN A 30 -37.56 -45.16 4.39
CA GLN A 30 -36.26 -45.49 4.98
C GLN A 30 -35.10 -44.83 4.21
N PHE A 31 -35.16 -44.83 2.88
CA PHE A 31 -34.20 -44.12 2.03
C PHE A 31 -34.22 -42.62 2.30
N ALA A 32 -35.40 -41.99 2.40
CA ALA A 32 -35.51 -40.58 2.74
C ALA A 32 -34.88 -40.23 4.09
N ARG A 33 -35.09 -41.07 5.12
CA ARG A 33 -34.43 -40.89 6.41
C ARG A 33 -32.93 -41.08 6.34
N LYS A 34 -32.46 -42.04 5.53
CA LYS A 34 -31.02 -42.32 5.39
C LYS A 34 -30.30 -41.19 4.66
N VAL A 35 -30.87 -40.69 3.57
CA VAL A 35 -30.35 -39.53 2.81
C VAL A 35 -30.19 -38.31 3.71
N THR A 36 -31.19 -38.00 4.55
CA THR A 36 -31.13 -36.83 5.43
C THR A 36 -30.22 -37.02 6.64
N GLN A 37 -30.10 -38.22 7.19
CA GLN A 37 -29.22 -38.49 8.34
C GLN A 37 -27.75 -38.58 7.95
N GLU A 38 -27.44 -39.21 6.81
CA GLU A 38 -26.07 -39.41 6.34
C GLU A 38 -25.60 -38.26 5.42
N THR A 39 -26.48 -37.32 5.07
CA THR A 39 -26.23 -36.26 4.06
C THR A 39 -25.71 -36.85 2.74
N ASN A 40 -26.16 -38.06 2.41
CA ASN A 40 -25.73 -38.80 1.24
C ASN A 40 -26.83 -38.74 0.17
N PHE A 41 -26.73 -37.73 -0.70
CA PHE A 41 -27.69 -37.49 -1.77
C PHE A 41 -27.47 -38.35 -3.02
N ASP A 42 -26.43 -39.20 -3.05
CA ASP A 42 -26.22 -40.15 -4.15
C ASP A 42 -27.12 -41.40 -4.00
N LEU A 43 -27.74 -41.58 -2.82
CA LEU A 43 -28.67 -42.68 -2.58
C LEU A 43 -30.00 -42.42 -3.28
N GLN A 44 -30.41 -43.37 -4.12
CA GLN A 44 -31.70 -43.35 -4.80
C GLN A 44 -32.59 -44.50 -4.31
N ALA A 45 -33.88 -44.20 -4.10
CA ALA A 45 -34.85 -45.23 -3.78
C ALA A 45 -35.08 -46.13 -5.01
N PRO A 46 -35.23 -47.46 -4.82
CA PRO A 46 -35.34 -48.42 -5.90
C PRO A 46 -36.61 -48.21 -6.71
N VAL A 47 -36.44 -48.03 -8.03
CA VAL A 47 -37.54 -47.84 -8.99
C VAL A 47 -38.30 -49.15 -9.18
N THR A 48 -39.63 -49.09 -9.24
CA THR A 48 -40.51 -50.26 -9.42
C THR A 48 -41.12 -50.26 -10.83
N ASN A 49 -41.51 -51.42 -11.37
CA ASN A 49 -41.83 -51.54 -12.81
C ASN A 49 -43.25 -51.14 -13.22
N THR A 50 -44.20 -50.87 -12.31
CA THR A 50 -45.59 -50.55 -12.67
C THR A 50 -46.33 -49.79 -11.56
N GLY A 51 -47.09 -48.75 -11.94
CA GLY A 51 -48.07 -48.06 -11.08
C GLY A 51 -47.62 -46.72 -10.51
N GLU A 52 -48.52 -46.07 -9.77
CA GLU A 52 -48.35 -44.73 -9.16
C GLU A 52 -47.17 -44.66 -8.18
N ILE A 53 -46.77 -45.81 -7.62
CA ILE A 53 -45.61 -45.94 -6.73
C ILE A 53 -44.30 -45.66 -7.47
N ASN A 54 -44.18 -46.08 -8.73
CA ASN A 54 -43.00 -45.78 -9.55
C ASN A 54 -42.86 -44.28 -9.79
N ASP A 55 -43.96 -43.59 -10.07
CA ASP A 55 -43.97 -42.15 -10.32
C ASP A 55 -43.60 -41.38 -9.04
N LEU A 56 -44.11 -41.82 -7.89
CA LEU A 56 -43.71 -41.29 -6.58
C LEU A 56 -42.21 -41.48 -6.31
N THR A 57 -41.65 -42.67 -6.57
CA THR A 57 -40.22 -42.93 -6.39
C THR A 57 -39.35 -42.07 -7.31
N ARG A 58 -39.78 -41.86 -8.56
CA ARG A 58 -39.07 -41.00 -9.53
C ARG A 58 -39.11 -39.54 -9.10
N ALA A 59 -40.27 -39.03 -8.70
CA ALA A 59 -40.42 -37.66 -8.18
C ALA A 59 -39.56 -37.46 -6.92
N PHE A 60 -39.53 -38.45 -6.03
CA PHE A 60 -38.69 -38.44 -4.84
C PHE A 60 -37.19 -38.42 -5.16
N ASN A 61 -36.72 -39.28 -6.07
CA ASN A 61 -35.32 -39.28 -6.51
C ASN A 61 -34.95 -37.95 -7.20
N HIS A 62 -35.85 -37.36 -7.97
CA HIS A 62 -35.63 -36.04 -8.58
C HIS A 62 -35.53 -34.93 -7.53
N LEU A 63 -36.33 -35.00 -6.45
CA LEU A 63 -36.20 -34.07 -5.32
C LEU A 63 -34.84 -34.23 -4.61
N ILE A 64 -34.36 -35.46 -4.41
CA ILE A 64 -33.03 -35.70 -3.83
C ILE A 64 -31.94 -35.07 -4.69
N GLU A 65 -31.98 -35.29 -6.01
CA GLU A 65 -31.01 -34.69 -6.94
C GLU A 65 -31.08 -33.16 -6.89
N ARG A 66 -32.29 -32.58 -6.88
CA ARG A 66 -32.44 -31.13 -6.79
C ARG A 66 -31.91 -30.56 -5.48
N VAL A 67 -32.11 -31.28 -4.38
CA VAL A 67 -31.56 -30.91 -3.06
C VAL A 67 -30.04 -30.97 -3.09
N LYS A 68 -29.45 -32.01 -3.69
CA LYS A 68 -28.00 -32.14 -3.89
C LYS A 68 -27.42 -30.93 -4.63
N ASP A 69 -28.00 -30.59 -5.78
CA ASP A 69 -27.58 -29.44 -6.58
C ASP A 69 -27.66 -28.13 -5.80
N LEU A 70 -28.76 -27.92 -5.07
CA LEU A 70 -28.96 -26.73 -4.24
C LEU A 70 -27.96 -26.65 -3.08
N PHE A 71 -27.63 -27.78 -2.45
CA PHE A 71 -26.61 -27.82 -1.40
C PHE A 71 -25.22 -27.46 -1.96
N ALA A 72 -24.82 -28.07 -3.08
CA ALA A 72 -23.56 -27.78 -3.73
C ALA A 72 -23.47 -26.30 -4.18
N GLU A 73 -24.55 -25.76 -4.76
CA GLU A 73 -24.64 -24.36 -5.14
C GLU A 73 -24.54 -23.43 -3.93
N ASN A 74 -25.22 -23.77 -2.82
CA ASN A 74 -25.18 -22.96 -1.60
C ASN A 74 -23.80 -22.98 -0.94
N GLU A 75 -23.13 -24.13 -0.90
CA GLU A 75 -21.76 -24.26 -0.40
C GLU A 75 -20.79 -23.43 -1.25
N ALA A 76 -20.86 -23.53 -2.57
CA ALA A 76 -20.04 -22.73 -3.48
C ALA A 76 -20.29 -21.22 -3.32
N ARG A 77 -21.55 -20.80 -3.17
CA ARG A 77 -21.92 -19.40 -2.90
C ARG A 77 -21.40 -18.93 -1.55
N THR A 78 -21.50 -19.76 -0.51
CA THR A 78 -21.00 -19.44 0.82
C THR A 78 -19.49 -19.25 0.80
N GLN A 79 -18.76 -20.15 0.13
CA GLN A 79 -17.32 -20.04 -0.03
C GLN A 79 -16.93 -18.75 -0.77
N THR A 80 -17.61 -18.45 -1.88
CA THR A 80 -17.38 -17.21 -2.65
C THR A 80 -17.66 -15.96 -1.81
N LEU A 81 -18.71 -15.97 -0.98
CA LEU A 81 -19.05 -14.87 -0.09
C LEU A 81 -17.98 -14.65 0.98
N LEU A 82 -17.45 -15.72 1.57
CA LEU A 82 -16.36 -15.65 2.54
C LEU A 82 -15.11 -15.03 1.92
N GLU A 83 -14.68 -15.54 0.77
CA GLU A 83 -13.51 -15.01 0.04
C GLU A 83 -13.68 -13.53 -0.34
N THR A 84 -14.86 -13.16 -0.83
CA THR A 84 -15.16 -11.77 -1.18
C THR A 84 -15.17 -10.87 0.06
N ASN A 85 -15.67 -11.36 1.19
CA ASN A 85 -15.70 -10.62 2.44
C ASN A 85 -14.28 -10.39 2.99
N GLU A 86 -13.44 -11.43 2.99
CA GLU A 86 -12.03 -11.30 3.39
C GLU A 86 -11.29 -10.29 2.51
N LYS A 87 -11.48 -10.36 1.19
CA LYS A 87 -10.89 -9.39 0.25
C LYS A 87 -11.40 -7.98 0.50
N LEU A 88 -12.70 -7.81 0.79
CA LEU A 88 -13.30 -6.52 1.10
C LEU A 88 -12.69 -5.93 2.38
N ILE A 89 -12.58 -6.73 3.45
CA ILE A 89 -11.96 -6.31 4.72
C ILE A 89 -10.50 -5.89 4.49
N ALA A 90 -9.71 -6.70 3.77
CA ALA A 90 -8.33 -6.39 3.46
C ALA A 90 -8.20 -5.07 2.66
N THR A 91 -9.06 -4.89 1.66
CA THR A 91 -9.08 -3.65 0.84
C THR A 91 -9.47 -2.44 1.68
N GLN A 92 -10.47 -2.56 2.55
CA GLN A 92 -10.88 -1.49 3.46
C GLN A 92 -9.76 -1.09 4.43
N GLN A 93 -9.05 -2.07 5.00
CA GLN A 93 -7.89 -1.79 5.85
C GLN A 93 -6.79 -1.05 5.08
N GLN A 94 -6.51 -1.46 3.83
CA GLN A 94 -5.55 -0.77 2.98
C GLN A 94 -6.00 0.67 2.66
N MET A 95 -7.28 0.89 2.36
CA MET A 95 -7.83 2.23 2.12
C MET A 95 -7.71 3.12 3.36
N ILE A 96 -8.02 2.61 4.55
CA ILE A 96 -7.86 3.37 5.81
C ILE A 96 -6.40 3.78 6.01
N VAL A 97 -5.44 2.89 5.70
CA VAL A 97 -4.01 3.21 5.78
C VAL A 97 -3.63 4.29 4.75
N GLN A 98 -4.10 4.17 3.51
CA GLN A 98 -3.85 5.15 2.46
C GLN A 98 -4.44 6.53 2.80
N GLU A 99 -5.66 6.59 3.31
CA GLU A 99 -6.31 7.83 3.73
C GLU A 99 -5.55 8.49 4.88
N LYS A 100 -5.10 7.71 5.87
CA LYS A 100 -4.26 8.21 6.96
C LYS A 100 -2.93 8.76 6.45
N LEU A 101 -2.28 8.08 5.52
CA LEU A 101 -1.02 8.53 4.92
C LEU A 101 -1.21 9.80 4.08
N ALA A 102 -2.27 9.88 3.29
CA ALA A 102 -2.60 11.06 2.49
C ALA A 102 -2.93 12.27 3.38
N SER A 103 -3.74 12.06 4.42
CA SER A 103 -4.06 13.09 5.42
C SER A 103 -2.81 13.56 6.15
N LEU A 104 -1.95 12.62 6.57
CA LEU A 104 -0.65 12.93 7.19
C LEU A 104 0.26 13.70 6.22
N GLY A 105 0.28 13.34 4.93
CA GLY A 105 1.02 14.04 3.88
C GLY A 105 0.56 15.48 3.72
N SER A 106 -0.75 15.72 3.57
CA SER A 106 -1.30 17.07 3.46
C SER A 106 -1.05 17.92 4.70
N LEU A 107 -1.24 17.35 5.90
CA LEU A 107 -0.99 18.05 7.17
C LEU A 107 0.50 18.40 7.30
N THR A 108 1.38 17.44 6.98
CA THR A 108 2.83 17.60 7.03
C THR A 108 3.30 18.69 6.08
N ALA A 109 2.75 18.77 4.85
CA ALA A 109 3.08 19.82 3.89
C ALA A 109 2.69 21.22 4.40
N GLY A 110 1.50 21.34 5.00
CA GLY A 110 1.03 22.58 5.62
C GLY A 110 1.93 23.03 6.77
N ILE A 111 2.20 22.12 7.72
CA ILE A 111 3.09 22.38 8.86
C ILE A 111 4.50 22.75 8.38
N ALA A 112 5.05 22.03 7.41
CA ALA A 112 6.37 22.31 6.87
C ALA A 112 6.44 23.71 6.24
N HIS A 113 5.41 24.12 5.49
CA HIS A 113 5.33 25.47 4.94
C HIS A 113 5.26 26.54 6.04
N GLU A 114 4.47 26.31 7.08
CA GLU A 114 4.35 27.22 8.23
C GLU A 114 5.63 27.31 9.08
N ILE A 115 6.44 26.25 9.15
CA ILE A 115 7.75 26.26 9.83
C ILE A 115 8.82 26.92 8.96
N LYS A 116 8.78 26.73 7.63
CA LYS A 116 9.76 27.31 6.71
C LYS A 116 9.77 28.84 6.77
N ASN A 117 8.59 29.45 6.90
CA ASN A 117 8.45 30.91 6.96
C ASN A 117 9.25 31.56 8.11
N PRO A 118 9.03 31.21 9.40
CA PRO A 118 9.83 31.73 10.50
C PRO A 118 11.31 31.35 10.41
N LEU A 119 11.66 30.17 9.89
CA LEU A 119 13.07 29.77 9.70
C LEU A 119 13.80 30.67 8.69
N ASN A 120 13.15 31.07 7.60
CA ASN A 120 13.71 32.02 6.65
C ASN A 120 14.03 33.36 7.34
N PHE A 121 13.12 33.86 8.19
CA PHE A 121 13.38 35.08 8.95
C PHE A 121 14.55 34.91 9.93
N VAL A 122 14.60 33.79 10.67
CA VAL A 122 15.70 33.50 11.60
C VAL A 122 17.04 33.44 10.87
N ASN A 123 17.12 32.76 9.72
CA ASN A 123 18.35 32.66 8.94
C ASN A 123 18.77 34.04 8.39
N ASN A 124 17.85 34.78 7.79
CA ASN A 124 18.14 36.11 7.23
C ASN A 124 18.61 37.09 8.30
N PHE A 125 17.96 37.12 9.48
CA PHE A 125 18.38 37.99 10.58
C PHE A 125 19.70 37.55 11.19
N ALA A 126 19.99 36.25 11.24
CA ALA A 126 21.26 35.76 11.72
C ALA A 126 22.41 36.11 10.76
N GLU A 127 22.20 35.94 9.45
CA GLU A 127 23.18 36.34 8.43
C GLU A 127 23.48 37.85 8.49
N LEU A 128 22.44 38.68 8.53
CA LEU A 128 22.60 40.14 8.71
C LEU A 128 23.30 40.49 10.04
N SER A 129 23.00 39.76 11.12
CA SER A 129 23.63 40.02 12.42
C SER A 129 25.10 39.59 12.45
N ILE A 130 25.52 38.63 11.62
CA ILE A 130 26.95 38.31 11.43
C ILE A 130 27.64 39.47 10.73
N GLU A 131 27.08 39.96 9.62
CA GLU A 131 27.63 41.10 8.87
C GLU A 131 27.79 42.33 9.78
N LEU A 132 26.75 42.69 10.53
CA LEU A 132 26.81 43.84 11.46
C LEU A 132 27.83 43.64 12.60
N ALA A 133 28.00 42.40 13.08
CA ALA A 133 28.98 42.11 14.12
C ALA A 133 30.41 42.19 13.56
N ASP A 134 30.62 41.78 12.31
CA ASP A 134 31.90 41.88 11.62
C ASP A 134 32.26 43.35 11.34
N GLU A 135 31.31 44.17 10.85
CA GLU A 135 31.49 45.62 10.68
C GLU A 135 31.86 46.31 12.00
N LEU A 136 31.18 45.95 13.10
CA LEU A 136 31.49 46.50 14.42
C LEU A 136 32.88 46.04 14.93
N ALA A 137 33.32 44.83 14.57
CA ALA A 137 34.67 44.35 14.88
C ALA A 137 35.74 45.19 14.15
N GLU A 138 35.51 45.48 12.87
CA GLU A 138 36.42 46.29 12.05
C GLU A 138 36.52 47.73 12.58
N GLU A 139 35.39 48.33 12.94
CA GLU A 139 35.36 49.69 13.49
C GLU A 139 36.06 49.79 14.85
N LEU A 140 35.88 48.78 15.71
CA LEU A 140 36.58 48.67 17.00
C LEU A 140 38.10 48.55 16.81
N ALA A 141 38.53 47.73 15.84
CA ALA A 141 39.95 47.56 15.51
C ALA A 141 40.57 48.85 14.95
N ALA A 142 39.83 49.60 14.13
CA ALA A 142 40.29 50.87 13.57
C ALA A 142 40.54 51.96 14.63
N HIS A 143 39.73 51.98 15.70
CA HIS A 143 39.80 52.99 16.77
C HIS A 143 40.52 52.50 18.03
N GLN A 144 41.11 51.30 18.02
CA GLN A 144 41.71 50.69 19.23
C GLN A 144 42.78 51.57 19.90
N ALA A 145 43.47 52.43 19.12
CA ALA A 145 44.53 53.30 19.62
C ALA A 145 44.00 54.52 20.40
N ASP A 146 42.76 54.92 20.14
CA ASP A 146 42.10 56.07 20.76
C ASP A 146 41.28 55.67 22.00
N LEU A 147 41.19 54.37 22.28
CA LEU A 147 40.36 53.76 23.32
C LEU A 147 41.21 53.16 24.45
N ALA A 148 40.63 53.04 25.64
CA ALA A 148 41.31 52.40 26.77
C ALA A 148 41.52 50.90 26.49
N PRO A 149 42.74 50.34 26.67
CA PRO A 149 43.03 48.94 26.32
C PRO A 149 42.11 47.91 27.01
N GLU A 150 41.79 48.12 28.29
CA GLU A 150 40.90 47.26 29.07
C GLU A 150 39.47 47.25 28.50
N TRP A 151 39.00 48.40 27.98
CA TRP A 151 37.68 48.50 27.35
C TRP A 151 37.64 47.82 25.98
N VAL A 152 38.71 47.96 25.19
CA VAL A 152 38.83 47.28 23.89
C VAL A 152 38.83 45.76 24.07
N GLU A 153 39.55 45.25 25.08
CA GLU A 153 39.56 43.82 25.40
C GLU A 153 38.16 43.31 25.78
N GLU A 154 37.46 44.00 26.69
CA GLU A 154 36.10 43.63 27.12
C GLU A 154 35.09 43.65 25.94
N MET A 155 35.10 44.71 25.12
CA MET A 155 34.21 44.82 23.97
C MET A 155 34.51 43.75 22.92
N THR A 156 35.78 43.44 22.69
CA THR A 156 36.19 42.38 21.75
C THR A 156 35.67 41.01 22.21
N ASP A 157 35.75 40.71 23.50
CA ASP A 157 35.25 39.44 24.05
C ASP A 157 33.72 39.31 23.94
N ILE A 158 32.98 40.40 24.22
CA ILE A 158 31.52 40.44 24.05
C ILE A 158 31.16 40.25 22.57
N LEU A 159 31.84 40.95 21.67
CA LEU A 159 31.59 40.89 20.23
C LEU A 159 31.86 39.49 19.67
N LYS A 160 32.97 38.88 20.07
CA LYS A 160 33.31 37.49 19.71
C LYS A 160 32.26 36.49 20.21
N THR A 161 31.71 36.72 21.40
CA THR A 161 30.62 35.91 21.95
C THR A 161 29.34 36.09 21.13
N LEU A 162 29.01 37.31 20.73
CA LEU A 162 27.88 37.61 19.86
C LEU A 162 28.03 36.92 18.50
N GLN A 163 29.17 37.08 17.82
CA GLN A 163 29.49 36.39 16.55
C GLN A 163 29.32 34.88 16.67
N THR A 164 29.87 34.28 17.74
CA THR A 164 29.74 32.84 18.00
C THR A 164 28.28 32.41 18.17
N ASN A 165 27.48 33.20 18.90
CA ASN A 165 26.07 32.87 19.14
C ASN A 165 25.23 33.00 17.86
N VAL A 166 25.42 34.07 17.09
CA VAL A 166 24.69 34.29 15.84
C VAL A 166 25.07 33.24 14.79
N SER A 167 26.35 32.89 14.66
CA SER A 167 26.80 31.80 13.79
C SER A 167 26.18 30.45 14.15
N LYS A 168 26.02 30.16 15.46
CA LYS A 168 25.30 28.95 15.89
C LYS A 168 23.81 29.00 15.53
N ILE A 169 23.15 30.15 15.68
CA ILE A 169 21.75 30.33 15.29
C ILE A 169 21.58 30.08 13.80
N GLU A 170 22.42 30.69 12.96
CA GLU A 170 22.43 30.52 11.52
C GLU A 170 22.68 29.06 11.11
N HIS A 171 23.67 28.41 11.72
CA HIS A 171 23.94 26.99 11.51
C HIS A 171 22.73 26.09 11.84
N HIS A 172 22.11 26.30 13.01
CA HIS A 172 20.96 25.52 13.44
C HIS A 172 19.70 25.82 12.62
N GLY A 173 19.49 27.07 12.21
CA GLY A 173 18.41 27.47 11.33
C GLY A 173 18.53 26.85 9.94
N LYS A 174 19.73 26.85 9.34
CA LYS A 174 20.03 26.15 8.07
C LYS A 174 19.84 24.63 8.20
N ARG A 175 20.18 24.05 9.36
CA ARG A 175 19.91 22.62 9.63
C ARG A 175 18.41 22.33 9.73
N ALA A 176 17.64 23.19 10.41
CA ALA A 176 16.20 23.05 10.53
C ALA A 176 15.52 23.17 9.15
N ASP A 177 15.97 24.08 8.29
CA ASP A 177 15.46 24.22 6.93
C ASP A 177 15.64 22.92 6.11
N LYS A 178 16.80 22.27 6.21
CA LYS A 178 17.04 20.95 5.59
C LYS A 178 16.12 19.85 6.12
N ILE A 179 15.82 19.84 7.42
CA ILE A 179 14.89 18.87 8.03
C ILE A 179 13.48 19.09 7.47
N VAL A 180 13.03 20.35 7.40
CA VAL A 180 11.72 20.72 6.86
C VAL A 180 11.62 20.38 5.37
N ALA A 181 12.67 20.61 4.59
CA ALA A 181 12.73 20.23 3.18
C ALA A 181 12.62 18.70 2.98
N ASN A 182 13.31 17.91 3.80
CA ASN A 182 13.22 16.45 3.77
C ASN A 182 11.83 15.94 4.19
N MET A 183 11.20 16.61 5.17
CA MET A 183 9.84 16.34 5.60
C MET A 183 8.84 16.58 4.46
N LEU A 184 8.98 17.68 3.72
CA LEU A 184 8.19 17.99 2.51
C LEU A 184 8.37 16.94 1.40
N MET A 185 9.60 16.48 1.16
CA MET A 185 9.85 15.42 0.17
C MET A 185 9.12 14.12 0.52
N HIS A 186 9.11 13.72 1.80
CA HIS A 186 8.40 12.51 2.23
C HIS A 186 6.87 12.68 2.26
N SER A 187 6.39 13.88 2.56
CA SER A 187 4.95 14.16 2.70
C SER A 187 4.22 14.31 1.37
N ARG A 188 4.94 14.75 0.33
CA ARG A 188 4.38 14.77 -1.02
C ARG A 188 4.05 13.37 -1.54
N GLY A 189 4.61 12.33 -0.92
CA GLY A 189 4.33 10.94 -1.29
C GLY A 189 4.78 10.65 -2.73
N ASN A 190 5.00 9.37 -3.00
CA ASN A 190 5.21 8.84 -4.36
C ASN A 190 3.94 8.92 -5.23
N THR A 191 3.18 10.01 -5.15
CA THR A 191 1.95 10.23 -5.91
C THR A 191 2.20 11.28 -6.98
N GLY A 192 3.26 11.12 -7.77
CA GLY A 192 3.19 11.68 -9.12
C GLY A 192 2.18 10.84 -9.90
N ASP A 193 1.27 11.51 -10.61
CA ASP A 193 0.36 10.84 -11.52
C ASP A 193 1.17 9.94 -12.45
N TRP A 194 0.78 8.66 -12.52
CA TRP A 194 1.38 7.70 -13.45
C TRP A 194 1.08 8.18 -14.86
N THR A 195 2.08 8.80 -15.46
CA THR A 195 2.02 9.40 -16.79
C THR A 195 2.94 8.62 -17.71
N ASP A 196 2.75 8.77 -19.02
CA ASP A 196 3.69 8.25 -19.99
C ASP A 196 4.89 9.21 -20.03
N VAL A 197 6.07 8.69 -19.71
CA VAL A 197 7.30 9.47 -19.55
C VAL A 197 8.36 8.93 -20.50
N ALA A 198 9.07 9.84 -21.18
CA ALA A 198 10.24 9.50 -21.95
C ALA A 198 11.41 9.22 -21.00
N ILE A 199 12.01 8.03 -21.10
CA ILE A 199 13.14 7.65 -20.24
C ILE A 199 14.32 8.62 -20.45
N ASN A 200 14.59 9.01 -21.69
CA ASN A 200 15.71 9.87 -22.05
C ASN A 200 15.59 11.24 -21.36
N ASP A 201 14.40 11.84 -21.37
CA ASP A 201 14.13 13.12 -20.69
C ASP A 201 14.35 13.00 -19.18
N LEU A 202 13.91 11.89 -18.60
CA LEU A 202 14.00 11.65 -17.17
C LEU A 202 15.45 11.46 -16.69
N VAL A 203 16.26 10.76 -17.49
CA VAL A 203 17.69 10.58 -17.23
C VAL A 203 18.42 11.92 -17.40
N ALA A 204 18.12 12.69 -18.45
CA ALA A 204 18.71 14.00 -18.68
C ALA A 204 18.41 14.98 -17.54
N GLU A 205 17.18 14.98 -17.02
CA GLU A 205 16.78 15.80 -15.89
C GLU A 205 17.50 15.39 -14.59
N ALA A 206 17.59 14.09 -14.31
CA ALA A 206 18.31 13.57 -13.14
C ALA A 206 19.81 13.91 -13.16
N VAL A 207 20.46 13.82 -14.32
CA VAL A 207 21.87 14.20 -14.52
C VAL A 207 22.07 15.70 -14.26
N ASN A 208 21.19 16.54 -14.81
CA ASN A 208 21.26 17.99 -14.59
C ASN A 208 21.09 18.36 -13.11
N LEU A 209 20.16 17.71 -12.41
CA LEU A 209 19.92 17.93 -10.98
C LEU A 209 21.13 17.52 -10.14
N ALA A 210 21.72 16.36 -10.43
CA ALA A 210 22.93 15.86 -9.75
C ALA A 210 24.12 16.81 -9.96
N TYR A 211 24.32 17.31 -11.18
CA TYR A 211 25.37 18.26 -11.53
C TYR A 211 25.24 19.58 -10.75
N HIS A 212 24.04 20.16 -10.70
CA HIS A 212 23.78 21.39 -9.92
C HIS A 212 23.98 21.15 -8.41
N GLY A 213 23.56 19.99 -7.90
CA GLY A 213 23.80 19.59 -6.52
C GLY A 213 25.28 19.51 -6.17
N MET A 214 26.12 18.98 -7.07
CA MET A 214 27.57 18.93 -6.88
C MET A 214 28.22 20.31 -6.97
N ARG A 215 27.83 21.15 -7.94
CA ARG A 215 28.34 22.53 -8.07
C ARG A 215 28.04 23.43 -6.89
N THR A 216 26.94 23.17 -6.18
CA THR A 216 26.61 23.90 -4.95
C THR A 216 27.58 23.57 -3.81
N LYS A 217 28.17 22.37 -3.79
CA LYS A 217 29.18 21.95 -2.79
C LYS A 217 30.61 22.28 -3.22
N GLN A 218 30.87 22.30 -4.53
CA GLN A 218 32.17 22.57 -5.13
C GLN A 218 31.99 23.51 -6.33
N SER A 219 32.26 24.79 -6.12
CA SER A 219 32.04 25.86 -7.11
C SER A 219 32.95 25.74 -8.34
N ASP A 220 34.05 25.00 -8.25
CA ASP A 220 35.02 24.69 -9.31
C ASP A 220 34.70 23.43 -10.11
N PHE A 221 33.64 22.70 -9.75
CA PHE A 221 33.27 21.45 -10.40
C PHE A 221 32.63 21.69 -11.77
N ASN A 222 33.34 21.36 -12.85
CA ASN A 222 32.86 21.52 -14.22
C ASN A 222 33.03 20.22 -15.01
N LEU A 223 31.92 19.62 -15.44
CA LEU A 223 31.87 18.40 -16.24
C LEU A 223 31.13 18.68 -17.54
N GLN A 224 31.60 18.09 -18.62
CA GLN A 224 30.90 18.06 -19.90
C GLN A 224 30.27 16.68 -20.05
N PHE A 225 28.94 16.63 -20.16
CA PHE A 225 28.21 15.39 -20.40
C PHE A 225 28.15 15.12 -21.91
N ASP A 226 28.56 13.91 -22.30
CA ASP A 226 28.32 13.39 -23.64
C ASP A 226 27.12 12.44 -23.55
N ASN A 227 25.98 12.89 -24.09
CA ASN A 227 24.70 12.20 -23.96
C ASN A 227 24.41 11.46 -25.26
N ASP A 228 24.57 10.14 -25.26
CA ASP A 228 24.18 9.25 -26.35
C ASP A 228 22.98 8.40 -25.90
N TYR A 229 21.78 8.90 -26.18
CA TYR A 229 20.53 8.25 -25.81
C TYR A 229 19.95 7.47 -26.98
N ASP A 230 19.38 6.28 -26.71
CA ASP A 230 18.70 5.49 -27.72
C ASP A 230 17.27 6.03 -27.94
N ASP A 231 17.01 6.59 -29.13
CA ASP A 231 15.72 7.15 -29.52
C ASP A 231 14.62 6.10 -29.74
N SER A 232 14.98 4.80 -29.81
CA SER A 232 14.03 3.70 -29.97
C SER A 232 13.39 3.25 -28.67
N ILE A 233 13.91 3.71 -27.53
CA ILE A 233 13.36 3.47 -26.20
C ILE A 233 12.08 4.31 -26.07
N GLY A 234 10.93 3.67 -26.33
CA GLY A 234 9.62 4.30 -26.25
C GLY A 234 9.25 4.79 -24.83
N MET A 235 8.02 5.31 -24.71
CA MET A 235 7.51 5.83 -23.44
C MET A 235 7.25 4.70 -22.45
N ILE A 236 7.58 4.92 -21.18
CA ILE A 236 7.19 4.03 -20.08
C ILE A 236 6.15 4.71 -19.20
N ARG A 237 5.24 3.91 -18.66
CA ARG A 237 4.31 4.40 -17.66
C ARG A 237 5.04 4.48 -16.32
N GLY A 238 5.18 5.68 -15.77
CA GLY A 238 5.94 5.90 -14.55
C GLY A 238 5.54 7.18 -13.81
N CYS A 239 6.01 7.31 -12.58
CA CYS A 239 5.96 8.56 -11.83
C CYS A 239 7.29 9.29 -12.07
N PRO A 240 7.31 10.46 -12.75
CA PRO A 240 8.55 11.19 -13.01
C PRO A 240 9.32 11.52 -11.73
N GLN A 241 8.59 11.91 -10.68
CA GLN A 241 9.13 12.40 -9.42
C GLN A 241 9.84 11.30 -8.60
N ASP A 242 9.31 10.07 -8.62
CA ASP A 242 9.92 8.90 -7.95
C ASP A 242 11.20 8.43 -8.67
N SER A 243 11.15 8.50 -9.99
CA SER A 243 12.20 7.98 -10.85
C SER A 243 13.41 8.91 -10.83
N ILE A 244 13.21 10.24 -10.92
CA ILE A 244 14.29 11.24 -10.87
C ILE A 244 15.06 11.16 -9.54
N GLY A 245 14.38 11.01 -8.41
CA GLY A 245 15.04 10.88 -7.10
C GLY A 245 15.91 9.62 -7.00
N SER A 246 15.41 8.49 -7.53
CA SER A 246 16.15 7.22 -7.57
C SER A 246 17.38 7.31 -8.50
N PHE A 247 17.22 7.87 -9.70
CA PHE A 247 18.31 8.07 -10.66
C PHE A 247 19.36 9.06 -10.15
N SER A 248 18.94 10.19 -9.56
CA SER A 248 19.86 11.17 -8.99
C SER A 248 20.67 10.59 -7.83
N THR A 249 20.09 9.72 -7.01
CA THR A 249 20.79 9.05 -5.90
C THR A 249 21.84 8.06 -6.41
N LEU A 250 21.51 7.30 -7.47
CA LEU A 250 22.45 6.42 -8.16
C LEU A 250 23.61 7.19 -8.80
N LEU A 251 23.33 8.33 -9.44
CA LEU A 251 24.34 9.18 -10.07
C LEU A 251 25.21 9.94 -9.06
N ALA A 252 24.70 10.22 -7.87
CA ALA A 252 25.44 10.90 -6.80
C ALA A 252 26.29 9.95 -5.94
N MET A 253 26.26 8.64 -6.18
CA MET A 253 27.16 7.70 -5.51
C MET A 253 28.60 7.89 -6.02
N PRO A 254 29.60 8.01 -5.13
CA PRO A 254 30.99 8.06 -5.56
C PRO A 254 31.34 6.74 -6.27
N ALA A 255 31.92 6.83 -7.46
CA ALA A 255 32.41 5.67 -8.20
C ALA A 255 33.25 4.79 -7.26
N MET A 256 32.83 3.54 -7.04
CA MET A 256 33.64 2.60 -6.29
C MET A 256 35.02 2.51 -6.96
N PRO A 257 36.13 2.57 -6.20
CA PRO A 257 37.44 2.41 -6.78
C PRO A 257 37.51 1.03 -7.45
N SER A 258 37.84 1.02 -8.73
CA SER A 258 38.03 -0.19 -9.53
C SER A 258 39.06 -1.08 -8.83
N ILE A 259 38.62 -2.25 -8.34
CA ILE A 259 39.53 -3.31 -7.90
C ILE A 259 40.24 -3.81 -9.16
N SER A 260 41.47 -3.34 -9.38
CA SER A 260 42.38 -3.94 -10.36
C SER A 260 42.80 -5.31 -9.81
N ALA A 261 42.27 -6.38 -10.39
CA ALA A 261 42.83 -7.71 -10.21
C ALA A 261 44.15 -7.78 -10.99
N SER A 262 45.25 -7.89 -10.26
CA SER A 262 46.55 -8.36 -10.75
C SER A 262 46.60 -9.88 -10.78
#